data_AF-A0A811MUI2-F1
#
_entry.id   AF-A0A811MUI2-F1
#
_cell.length_a   1.000
_cell.length_b   1.000
_cell.length_c   1.000
_cell.angle_alpha   90.00
_cell.angle_beta   90.00
_cell.angle_gamma   90.00
#
_symmetry.space_group_name_H-M   'P 1'
#
loop_
_entity.id
_entity.type
_entity.pdbx_description
1 polymer ?
#
loop_
_entity_poly.entity_id
_entity_poly.type
_entity_poly.pdbx_seq_one_letter_code
_entity_poly.pdbx_strand_id
1 'polypeptide(L)'
;MMPPWLAQVHPRTGTPVNATVVMLVATAIIAFFTNLNILSNLLSISTLFIFMLVAVALLVRRYYVAGETTVVNRNKLAACIVAILATSVATATCWGVNVNGWVPYAVTVPAWFVSTVCLWAFVPQARAPKLWGVPLVPWLPSASIAINVFLLGSIDSKSFMRFGFWTAALLVYYLFVGLHASYDTAKALAAESAIAKVEDGDGDGKPARGAVHNGEY
;
A
#
# COMPACT_ATOMS: atom_id res chain seq x y z
N MET A 1 7.26 -17.03 1.87
CA MET A 1 6.48 -18.18 1.34
C MET A 1 5.62 -18.74 2.48
N MET A 2 4.38 -19.11 2.22
CA MET A 2 3.45 -19.65 3.24
C MET A 2 3.53 -21.18 3.30
N PRO A 3 3.51 -21.81 4.49
CA PRO A 3 3.57 -23.27 4.63
C PRO A 3 2.48 -23.97 3.79
N PRO A 4 2.80 -25.05 3.04
CA PRO A 4 1.86 -25.71 2.12
C PRO A 4 0.56 -26.19 2.77
N TRP A 5 0.60 -26.54 4.06
CA TRP A 5 -0.56 -26.94 4.85
C TRP A 5 -1.60 -25.82 5.04
N LEU A 6 -1.16 -24.56 5.13
CA LEU A 6 -2.08 -23.41 5.25
C LEU A 6 -2.76 -23.07 3.91
N ALA A 7 -2.18 -23.53 2.79
CA ALA A 7 -2.71 -23.31 1.44
C ALA A 7 -3.76 -24.37 1.02
N GLN A 8 -3.99 -25.40 1.85
CA GLN A 8 -5.00 -26.43 1.55
C GLN A 8 -6.41 -25.86 1.66
N VAL A 9 -7.12 -25.82 0.54
CA VAL A 9 -8.52 -25.39 0.44
C VAL A 9 -9.46 -26.59 0.54
N HIS A 10 -10.55 -26.44 1.30
CA HIS A 10 -11.52 -27.52 1.45
C HIS A 10 -12.37 -27.67 0.16
N PRO A 11 -12.50 -28.88 -0.42
CA PRO A 11 -13.12 -29.07 -1.75
C PRO A 11 -14.61 -28.69 -1.82
N ARG A 12 -15.32 -28.65 -0.69
CA ARG A 12 -16.76 -28.33 -0.65
C ARG A 12 -17.07 -26.86 -0.38
N THR A 13 -16.24 -26.17 0.41
CA THR A 13 -16.45 -24.77 0.81
C THR A 13 -15.51 -23.79 0.09
N GLY A 14 -14.48 -24.28 -0.61
CA GLY A 14 -13.51 -23.46 -1.34
C GLY A 14 -12.67 -22.54 -0.46
N THR A 15 -12.70 -22.71 0.86
CA THR A 15 -12.01 -21.85 1.83
C THR A 15 -10.83 -22.57 2.49
N PRO A 16 -9.75 -21.84 2.83
CA PRO A 16 -8.60 -22.41 3.53
C PRO A 16 -8.90 -22.55 5.03
N VAL A 17 -9.69 -23.56 5.40
CA VAL A 17 -10.18 -23.78 6.77
C VAL A 17 -9.04 -23.82 7.80
N ASN A 18 -7.94 -24.52 7.46
CA ASN A 18 -6.77 -24.62 8.33
C ASN A 18 -6.18 -23.25 8.66
N ALA A 19 -6.06 -22.37 7.66
CA ALA A 19 -5.56 -21.01 7.86
C ALA A 19 -6.51 -20.18 8.74
N THR A 20 -7.81 -20.29 8.52
CA THR A 20 -8.82 -19.59 9.34
C THR A 20 -8.75 -20.01 10.80
N VAL A 21 -8.68 -21.32 11.08
CA VAL A 21 -8.59 -21.83 12.46
C VAL A 21 -7.31 -21.34 13.15
N VAL A 22 -6.16 -21.43 12.47
CA VAL A 22 -4.88 -20.95 13.03
C VAL A 22 -4.93 -19.45 13.32
N MET A 23 -5.46 -18.63 12.40
CA MET A 23 -5.58 -17.18 12.60
C MET A 23 -6.55 -16.84 13.74
N LEU A 24 -7.67 -17.56 13.87
CA LEU A 24 -8.62 -17.36 14.97
C LEU A 24 -8.02 -17.72 16.32
N VAL A 25 -7.35 -18.87 16.42
CA VAL A 25 -6.67 -19.30 17.65
C VAL A 25 -5.60 -18.29 18.05
N ALA A 26 -4.75 -17.86 17.11
CA ALA A 26 -3.72 -16.85 17.37
C ALA A 26 -4.33 -15.52 17.84
N THR A 27 -5.39 -15.05 17.16
CA THR A 27 -6.08 -13.81 17.53
C THR A 27 -6.75 -13.91 18.90
N ALA A 28 -7.36 -15.05 19.21
CA ALA A 28 -8.00 -15.30 20.50
C ALA A 28 -6.99 -15.29 21.66
N ILE A 29 -5.81 -15.90 21.47
CA ILE A 29 -4.73 -15.85 22.46
C ILE A 29 -4.29 -14.41 22.69
N ILE A 30 -4.01 -13.65 21.63
CA ILE A 30 -3.60 -12.24 21.75
C ILE A 30 -4.68 -11.42 22.47
N ALA A 31 -5.95 -11.61 22.12
CA ALA A 31 -7.08 -10.92 22.73
C ALA A 31 -7.27 -11.29 24.22
N PHE A 32 -7.00 -12.54 24.61
CA PHE A 32 -7.10 -12.99 25.99
C PHE A 32 -6.04 -12.34 26.90
N PHE A 33 -4.81 -12.16 26.40
CA PHE A 33 -3.71 -11.58 27.16
C PHE A 33 -3.60 -10.04 27.03
N THR A 34 -4.35 -9.42 26.14
CA THR A 34 -4.24 -7.97 25.85
C THR A 34 -5.47 -7.21 26.32
N ASN A 35 -5.26 -6.10 27.03
CA ASN A 35 -6.36 -5.23 27.42
C ASN A 35 -7.06 -4.62 26.19
N LEU A 36 -8.40 -4.63 26.18
CA LEU A 36 -9.23 -4.13 25.08
C LEU A 36 -8.89 -2.68 24.69
N ASN A 37 -8.57 -1.81 25.64
CA ASN A 37 -8.18 -0.42 25.35
C ASN A 37 -6.88 -0.34 24.53
N ILE A 38 -5.89 -1.18 24.87
CA ILE A 38 -4.63 -1.23 24.13
C ILE A 38 -4.89 -1.76 22.72
N LEU A 39 -5.64 -2.85 22.60
CA LEU A 39 -5.96 -3.47 21.31
C LEU A 39 -6.75 -2.52 20.41
N SER A 40 -7.79 -1.87 20.94
CA SER A 40 -8.59 -0.90 20.20
C SER A 40 -7.75 0.29 19.72
N ASN A 41 -6.87 0.84 20.56
CA ASN A 41 -6.01 1.95 20.15
C ASN A 41 -5.04 1.56 19.03
N LEU A 42 -4.43 0.36 19.10
CA LEU A 42 -3.55 -0.16 18.05
C LEU A 42 -4.30 -0.42 16.74
N LEU A 43 -5.51 -0.96 16.82
CA LEU A 43 -6.37 -1.19 15.67
C LEU A 43 -6.81 0.14 15.03
N SER A 44 -7.25 1.12 15.84
CA SER A 44 -7.64 2.45 15.36
C SER A 44 -6.49 3.18 14.67
N ILE A 45 -5.27 3.18 15.25
CA ILE A 45 -4.09 3.75 14.59
C ILE A 45 -3.87 3.10 13.22
N SER A 46 -3.95 1.77 13.15
CA SER A 46 -3.71 1.01 11.92
C SER A 46 -4.76 1.31 10.85
N THR A 47 -6.05 1.34 11.20
CA THR A 47 -7.14 1.58 10.24
C THR A 47 -7.14 3.02 9.74
N LEU A 48 -6.94 4.01 10.62
CA LEU A 48 -6.82 5.43 10.23
C LEU A 48 -5.63 5.65 9.29
N PHE A 49 -4.49 5.02 9.58
CA PHE A 49 -3.31 5.08 8.73
C PHE A 49 -3.57 4.46 7.34
N ILE A 50 -4.20 3.28 7.29
CA ILE A 50 -4.57 2.63 6.02
C ILE A 50 -5.56 3.49 5.24
N PHE A 51 -6.59 4.05 5.87
CA PHE A 51 -7.56 4.91 5.19
C PHE A 51 -6.92 6.18 4.63
N MET A 52 -5.98 6.78 5.36
CA MET A 52 -5.16 7.88 4.85
C MET A 52 -4.34 7.45 3.62
N LEU A 53 -3.66 6.30 3.67
CA LEU A 53 -2.88 5.78 2.53
C LEU A 53 -3.75 5.46 1.32
N VAL A 54 -4.94 4.91 1.52
CA VAL A 54 -5.91 4.67 0.44
C VAL A 54 -6.33 5.99 -0.20
N ALA A 55 -6.62 7.03 0.59
CA ALA A 55 -6.96 8.35 0.06
C ALA A 55 -5.81 8.98 -0.75
N VAL A 56 -4.56 8.87 -0.27
CA VAL A 56 -3.37 9.28 -1.02
C VAL A 56 -3.23 8.47 -2.32
N ALA A 57 -3.40 7.15 -2.26
CA ALA A 57 -3.34 6.27 -3.43
C ALA A 57 -4.41 6.62 -4.48
N LEU A 58 -5.61 7.03 -4.05
CA LEU A 58 -6.66 7.51 -4.94
C LEU A 58 -6.28 8.83 -5.65
N LEU A 59 -5.64 9.77 -4.94
CA LEU A 59 -5.10 10.99 -5.55
C LEU A 59 -4.01 10.66 -6.57
N VAL A 60 -3.03 9.84 -6.18
CA VAL A 60 -1.96 9.40 -7.10
C VAL A 60 -2.57 8.71 -8.33
N ARG A 61 -3.51 7.78 -8.14
CA ARG A 61 -4.17 7.07 -9.25
C ARG A 61 -4.93 7.98 -10.21
N ARG A 62 -5.43 9.13 -9.74
CA ARG A 62 -6.16 10.10 -10.57
C ARG A 62 -5.23 10.99 -11.40
N TYR A 63 -4.14 11.45 -10.78
CA TYR A 63 -3.29 12.51 -11.32
C TYR A 63 -1.95 12.00 -11.87
N TYR A 64 -1.61 10.73 -11.66
CA TYR A 64 -0.38 10.11 -12.15
C TYR A 64 -0.65 8.99 -13.16
N VAL A 65 0.06 9.02 -14.29
CA VAL A 65 0.10 7.96 -15.30
C VAL A 65 1.55 7.70 -15.67
N ALA A 66 2.01 6.47 -15.46
CA ALA A 66 3.36 6.07 -15.83
C ALA A 66 3.55 6.20 -17.36
N GLY A 67 4.63 6.87 -17.78
CA GLY A 67 5.00 7.07 -19.19
C GLY A 67 4.51 8.38 -19.81
N GLU A 68 3.36 8.91 -19.38
CA GLU A 68 2.74 10.09 -20.01
C GLU A 68 2.91 11.39 -19.19
N THR A 69 3.03 11.30 -17.86
CA THR A 69 3.12 12.51 -17.03
C THR A 69 4.53 13.10 -17.02
N THR A 70 4.65 14.37 -17.42
CA THR A 70 5.89 15.15 -17.32
C THR A 70 6.41 15.19 -15.88
N VAL A 71 7.74 15.15 -15.72
CA VAL A 71 8.42 15.23 -14.40
C VAL A 71 8.00 16.46 -13.59
N VAL A 72 7.70 17.58 -14.26
CA VAL A 72 7.22 18.81 -13.63
C VAL A 72 5.84 18.60 -12.98
N ASN A 73 4.91 17.94 -13.68
CA ASN A 73 3.56 17.69 -13.16
C ASN A 73 3.56 16.64 -12.05
N ARG A 74 4.42 15.61 -12.17
CA ARG A 74 4.64 14.63 -11.09
C ARG A 74 5.16 15.30 -9.82
N ASN A 75 6.14 16.19 -9.93
CA ASN A 75 6.70 16.90 -8.78
C ASN A 75 5.69 17.88 -8.17
N LYS A 76 4.87 18.56 -8.99
CA LYS A 76 3.74 19.38 -8.51
C LYS A 76 2.72 18.55 -7.74
N LEU A 77 2.33 17.39 -8.26
CA LEU A 77 1.43 16.46 -7.58
C LEU A 77 2.01 16.01 -6.23
N ALA A 78 3.26 15.57 -6.22
CA ALA A 78 3.94 15.15 -5.00
C ALA A 78 4.02 16.30 -3.97
N ALA A 79 4.38 17.51 -4.41
CA ALA A 79 4.41 18.69 -3.56
C ALA A 79 3.04 19.02 -2.97
N CYS A 80 1.95 18.92 -3.76
CA CYS A 80 0.60 19.17 -3.27
C CYS A 80 0.16 18.12 -2.24
N ILE A 81 0.43 16.82 -2.49
CA ILE A 81 0.12 15.75 -1.54
C ILE A 81 0.89 15.95 -0.23
N VAL A 82 2.18 16.27 -0.32
CA VAL A 82 3.01 16.56 0.86
C VAL A 82 2.49 17.79 1.61
N ALA A 83 2.06 18.84 0.91
CA ALA A 83 1.46 20.03 1.54
C ALA A 83 0.13 19.70 2.25
N ILE A 84 -0.73 18.89 1.64
CA ILE A 84 -1.99 18.42 2.26
C ILE A 84 -1.68 17.60 3.52
N LEU A 85 -0.71 16.69 3.47
CA LEU A 85 -0.30 15.89 4.63
C LEU A 85 0.31 16.78 5.71
N ALA A 86 1.23 17.69 5.36
CA ALA A 86 1.90 18.57 6.30
C ALA A 86 0.92 19.51 7.03
N THR A 87 -0.02 20.10 6.31
CA THR A 87 -1.06 20.97 6.91
C THR A 87 -2.03 20.18 7.78
N SER A 88 -2.37 18.94 7.40
CA SER A 88 -3.21 18.04 8.20
C SER A 88 -2.48 17.62 9.48
N VAL A 89 -1.20 17.23 9.39
CA VAL A 89 -0.37 16.86 10.54
C VAL A 89 -0.17 18.06 11.46
N ALA A 90 0.09 19.25 10.93
CA ALA A 90 0.20 20.47 11.73
C ALA A 90 -1.09 20.76 12.52
N THR A 91 -2.25 20.57 11.89
CA THR A 91 -3.54 20.71 12.58
C THR A 91 -3.68 19.69 13.71
N ALA A 92 -3.33 18.42 13.44
CA ALA A 92 -3.40 17.34 14.41
C ALA A 92 -2.41 17.50 15.56
N THR A 93 -1.21 18.02 15.33
CA THR A 93 -0.22 18.29 16.38
C THR A 93 -0.63 19.48 17.23
N CYS A 94 -1.13 20.58 16.64
CA CYS A 94 -1.67 21.71 17.38
C CYS A 94 -2.83 21.28 18.30
N TRP A 95 -3.65 20.33 17.84
CA TRP A 95 -4.68 19.69 18.67
C TRP A 95 -4.08 18.83 19.79
N GLY A 96 -3.20 17.89 19.45
CA GLY A 96 -2.62 16.95 20.41
C GLY A 96 -1.79 17.61 21.52
N VAL A 97 -1.12 18.74 21.24
CA VAL A 97 -0.33 19.48 22.24
C VAL A 97 -1.16 20.51 23.04
N ASN A 98 -2.48 20.52 22.90
CA ASN A 98 -3.40 21.41 23.60
C ASN A 98 -2.98 22.89 23.51
N VAL A 99 -2.68 23.38 22.29
CA VAL A 99 -2.40 24.82 22.12
C VAL A 99 -3.66 25.61 22.45
N ASN A 100 -3.58 26.43 23.50
CA ASN A 100 -4.69 27.30 23.89
C ASN A 100 -4.90 28.39 22.83
N GLY A 101 -6.02 28.35 22.13
CA GLY A 101 -6.45 29.37 21.18
C GLY A 101 -6.85 28.82 19.81
N TRP A 102 -7.74 29.54 19.13
CA TRP A 102 -8.22 29.18 17.79
C TRP A 102 -7.24 29.56 16.65
N VAL A 103 -6.23 30.37 16.96
CA VAL A 103 -5.25 30.93 16.01
C VAL A 103 -4.54 29.86 15.14
N PRO A 104 -3.98 28.75 15.68
CA PRO A 104 -3.34 27.74 14.85
C PRO A 104 -4.31 27.12 13.84
N TYR A 105 -5.55 26.82 14.25
CA TYR A 105 -6.57 26.26 13.36
C TYR A 105 -7.01 27.25 12.27
N ALA A 106 -7.04 28.54 12.60
CA ALA A 106 -7.33 29.60 11.63
C ALA A 106 -6.25 29.73 10.55
N VAL A 107 -5.04 29.19 10.76
CA VAL A 107 -3.97 29.18 9.75
C VAL A 107 -3.91 27.82 9.04
N THR A 108 -3.96 26.71 9.77
CA THR A 108 -3.76 25.38 9.19
C THR A 108 -4.92 24.91 8.33
N VAL A 109 -6.17 25.26 8.69
CA VAL A 109 -7.36 24.87 7.91
C VAL A 109 -7.42 25.59 6.55
N PRO A 110 -7.23 26.92 6.46
CA PRO A 110 -7.10 27.57 5.16
C PRO A 110 -5.90 27.08 4.38
N ALA A 111 -4.76 26.79 5.03
CA ALA A 111 -3.60 26.24 4.35
C ALA A 111 -3.88 24.86 3.72
N TRP A 112 -4.63 23.98 4.40
CA TRP A 112 -5.11 22.71 3.84
C TRP A 112 -6.05 22.94 2.64
N PHE A 113 -6.98 23.88 2.77
CA PHE A 113 -7.92 24.23 1.70
C PHE A 113 -7.18 24.74 0.46
N VAL A 114 -6.24 25.67 0.65
CA VAL A 114 -5.38 26.19 -0.42
C VAL A 114 -4.53 25.08 -1.05
N SER A 115 -4.00 24.15 -0.27
CA SER A 115 -3.26 23.00 -0.79
C SER A 115 -4.14 22.10 -1.67
N THR A 116 -5.40 21.93 -1.29
CA THR A 116 -6.39 21.14 -2.05
C THR A 116 -6.81 21.87 -3.33
N VAL A 117 -7.03 23.19 -3.27
CA VAL A 117 -7.31 24.04 -4.43
C VAL A 117 -6.12 24.07 -5.39
N CYS A 118 -4.89 24.12 -4.87
CA CYS A 118 -3.66 24.07 -5.66
C CYS A 118 -3.58 22.77 -6.47
N LEU A 119 -3.88 21.64 -5.83
CA LEU A 119 -3.95 20.35 -6.51
C LEU A 119 -5.05 20.34 -7.59
N TRP A 120 -6.22 20.89 -7.28
CA TRP A 120 -7.34 20.96 -8.22
C TRP A 120 -7.06 21.84 -9.45
N ALA A 121 -6.41 23.00 -9.26
CA ALA A 121 -6.19 23.99 -10.30
C ALA A 121 -4.91 23.77 -11.12
N PHE A 122 -3.80 23.35 -10.49
CA PHE A 122 -2.48 23.30 -11.13
C PHE A 122 -2.07 21.91 -11.62
N VAL A 123 -2.78 20.84 -11.23
CA VAL A 123 -2.43 19.46 -11.63
C VAL A 123 -3.47 18.95 -12.63
N PRO A 124 -3.08 18.69 -13.90
CA PRO A 124 -4.02 18.16 -14.89
C PRO A 124 -4.48 16.75 -14.51
N GLN A 125 -5.77 16.48 -14.67
CA GLN A 125 -6.32 15.15 -14.39
C GLN A 125 -5.87 14.16 -15.48
N ALA A 126 -5.08 13.16 -15.09
CA ALA A 126 -4.47 12.23 -16.05
C ALA A 126 -5.36 11.04 -16.40
N ARG A 127 -6.33 10.65 -15.54
CA ARG A 127 -7.30 9.57 -15.82
C ARG A 127 -8.72 9.91 -15.41
N ALA A 128 -9.67 9.74 -16.32
CA ALA A 128 -11.09 9.56 -15.97
C ALA A 128 -11.37 8.10 -15.57
N PRO A 129 -12.27 7.83 -14.60
CA PRO A 129 -12.54 6.47 -14.13
C PRO A 129 -13.51 5.77 -15.09
N LYS A 130 -13.16 4.58 -15.60
CA LYS A 130 -14.01 3.86 -16.57
C LYS A 130 -15.26 3.21 -15.96
N LEU A 131 -15.20 2.76 -14.70
CA LEU A 131 -16.33 2.25 -13.92
C LEU A 131 -16.00 2.48 -12.42
N TRP A 132 -16.88 3.17 -11.67
CA TRP A 132 -16.74 3.48 -10.23
C TRP A 132 -15.63 4.48 -9.87
N GLY A 133 -15.83 5.75 -10.24
CA GLY A 133 -15.01 6.86 -9.75
C GLY A 133 -15.56 7.44 -8.45
N VAL A 134 -14.66 7.83 -7.54
CA VAL A 134 -15.03 8.62 -6.36
C VAL A 134 -15.58 9.97 -6.82
N PRO A 135 -16.81 10.37 -6.42
CA PRO A 135 -17.34 11.70 -6.71
C PRO A 135 -16.52 12.76 -5.94
N LEU A 136 -16.37 13.96 -6.49
CA LEU A 136 -15.69 15.11 -5.84
C LEU A 136 -14.17 14.94 -5.61
N VAL A 137 -13.43 14.26 -6.50
CA VAL A 137 -11.96 14.29 -6.47
C VAL A 137 -11.50 15.70 -6.92
N PRO A 138 -10.61 16.39 -6.18
CA PRO A 138 -9.73 15.90 -5.11
C PRO A 138 -10.22 16.17 -3.67
N TRP A 139 -11.37 16.79 -3.49
CA TRP A 139 -11.92 17.19 -2.20
C TRP A 139 -12.21 16.00 -1.28
N LEU A 140 -12.89 14.97 -1.77
CA LEU A 140 -13.27 13.82 -0.93
C LEU A 140 -12.04 13.06 -0.40
N PRO A 141 -11.04 12.71 -1.24
CA PRO A 141 -9.81 12.11 -0.74
C PRO A 141 -9.01 13.05 0.17
N SER A 142 -8.93 14.35 -0.13
CA SER A 142 -8.23 15.32 0.72
C SER A 142 -8.87 15.45 2.11
N ALA A 143 -10.20 15.51 2.17
CA ALA A 143 -10.94 15.56 3.44
C ALA A 143 -10.77 14.29 4.26
N SER A 144 -10.76 13.12 3.60
CA SER A 144 -10.45 11.84 4.26
C SER A 144 -9.07 11.84 4.89
N ILE A 145 -8.05 12.38 4.20
CA ILE A 145 -6.70 12.54 4.78
C ILE A 145 -6.76 13.43 6.03
N ALA A 146 -7.38 14.61 5.93
CA ALA A 146 -7.45 15.56 7.04
C ALA A 146 -8.13 14.96 8.28
N ILE A 147 -9.29 14.32 8.09
CA ILE A 147 -10.05 13.70 9.19
C ILE A 147 -9.26 12.54 9.82
N ASN A 148 -8.69 11.65 9.00
CA ASN A 148 -7.93 10.51 9.52
C ASN A 148 -6.70 10.96 10.31
N VAL A 149 -5.99 11.98 9.83
CA VAL A 149 -4.81 12.54 10.52
C VAL A 149 -5.21 13.29 11.79
N PHE A 150 -6.32 14.00 11.79
CA PHE A 150 -6.85 14.67 13.00
C PHE A 150 -7.24 13.66 14.09
N LEU A 151 -7.93 12.57 13.70
CA LEU A 151 -8.27 11.49 14.62
C LEU A 151 -7.01 10.78 15.14
N LEU A 152 -6.00 10.62 14.29
CA LEU A 152 -4.69 10.08 14.69
C LEU A 152 -4.06 10.97 15.78
N GLY A 153 -4.11 12.30 15.62
CA GLY A 153 -3.63 13.25 16.64
C GLY A 153 -4.44 13.28 17.95
N SER A 154 -5.64 12.67 17.96
CA SER A 154 -6.49 12.57 19.16
C SER A 154 -6.24 11.29 19.97
N ILE A 155 -5.40 10.38 19.48
CA ILE A 155 -5.06 9.12 20.17
C ILE A 155 -3.90 9.35 21.16
N ASP A 156 -3.92 8.60 22.27
CA ASP A 156 -2.91 8.68 23.33
C ASP A 156 -1.47 8.43 22.82
N SER A 157 -0.53 9.27 23.25
CA SER A 157 0.88 9.21 22.82
C SER A 157 1.60 7.91 23.21
N LYS A 158 1.18 7.23 24.29
CA LYS A 158 1.78 5.95 24.69
C LYS A 158 1.41 4.85 23.69
N SER A 159 0.25 4.94 23.04
CA SER A 159 -0.16 4.03 21.97
C SER A 159 0.74 4.20 20.74
N PHE A 160 1.12 5.43 20.39
CA PHE A 160 2.07 5.70 19.30
C PHE A 160 3.45 5.12 19.55
N MET A 161 3.98 5.24 20.77
CA MET A 161 5.29 4.67 21.10
C MET A 161 5.29 3.14 20.93
N ARG A 162 4.24 2.47 21.41
CA ARG A 162 4.09 1.01 21.26
C ARG A 162 3.98 0.61 19.79
N PHE A 163 3.10 1.27 19.05
CA PHE A 163 2.92 1.02 17.62
C PHE A 163 4.24 1.24 16.86
N GLY A 164 4.90 2.38 17.08
CA GLY A 164 6.16 2.73 16.42
C GLY A 164 7.28 1.74 16.69
N PHE A 165 7.43 1.27 17.93
CA PHE A 165 8.41 0.24 18.27
C PHE A 165 8.16 -1.07 17.50
N TRP A 166 6.92 -1.58 17.51
CA TRP A 166 6.56 -2.81 16.82
C TRP A 166 6.65 -2.68 15.30
N THR A 167 6.25 -1.54 14.75
CA THR A 167 6.41 -1.23 13.32
C THR A 167 7.89 -1.17 12.93
N ALA A 168 8.75 -0.55 13.74
CA ALA A 168 10.18 -0.50 13.48
C ALA A 168 10.81 -1.90 13.54
N ALA A 169 10.46 -2.72 14.53
CA ALA A 169 10.92 -4.11 14.63
C ALA A 169 10.49 -4.94 13.41
N LEU A 170 9.22 -4.82 12.99
CA LEU A 170 8.70 -5.47 11.78
C LEU A 170 9.40 -4.98 10.51
N LEU A 171 9.71 -3.69 10.44
CA LEU A 171 10.40 -3.09 9.29
C LEU A 171 11.85 -3.55 9.21
N VAL A 172 12.55 -3.65 10.35
CA VAL A 172 13.89 -4.25 10.43
C VAL A 172 13.84 -5.70 9.95
N TYR A 173 12.93 -6.51 10.51
CA TYR A 173 12.73 -7.88 10.05
C TYR A 173 12.44 -7.95 8.54
N TYR A 174 11.59 -7.07 8.03
CA TYR A 174 11.28 -7.00 6.62
C TYR A 174 12.50 -6.62 5.78
N LEU A 175 13.31 -5.63 6.17
CA LEU A 175 14.50 -5.24 5.41
C LEU A 175 15.59 -6.33 5.40
N PHE A 176 15.80 -7.02 6.53
CA PHE A 176 16.84 -8.04 6.62
C PHE A 176 16.41 -9.39 6.06
N VAL A 177 15.19 -9.85 6.33
CA VAL A 177 14.72 -11.17 5.90
C VAL A 177 13.78 -11.06 4.71
N GLY A 178 12.76 -10.20 4.82
CA GLY A 178 11.70 -10.08 3.83
C GLY A 178 12.20 -9.60 2.47
N LEU A 179 13.05 -8.58 2.43
CA LEU A 179 13.59 -7.98 1.21
C LEU A 179 14.56 -8.91 0.53
N HIS A 180 15.46 -9.54 1.28
CA HIS A 180 16.38 -10.54 0.74
C HIS A 180 15.61 -11.75 0.17
N ALA A 181 14.66 -12.30 0.93
CA ALA A 181 13.84 -13.41 0.45
C ALA A 181 13.00 -13.04 -0.79
N SER A 182 12.49 -11.81 -0.86
CA SER A 182 11.73 -11.31 -2.03
C SER A 182 12.62 -11.05 -3.24
N TYR A 183 13.85 -10.57 -3.01
CA TYR A 183 14.82 -10.35 -4.07
C TYR A 183 15.34 -11.67 -4.64
N ASP A 184 15.66 -12.64 -3.78
CA ASP A 184 16.12 -13.97 -4.17
C ASP A 184 15.05 -14.71 -4.98
N THR A 185 13.78 -14.61 -4.58
CA THR A 185 12.66 -15.15 -5.36
C THR A 185 12.45 -14.43 -6.68
N ALA A 186 12.53 -13.09 -6.71
CA ALA A 186 12.43 -12.34 -7.97
C ALA A 186 13.55 -12.69 -8.96
N LYS A 187 14.78 -12.89 -8.46
CA LYS A 187 15.93 -13.29 -9.27
C LYS A 187 15.82 -14.74 -9.76
N ALA A 188 15.31 -15.65 -8.92
CA ALA A 188 15.04 -17.03 -9.32
C ALA A 188 13.99 -17.12 -10.43
N LEU A 189 12.87 -16.39 -10.29
CA LEU A 189 11.84 -16.29 -11.33
C LEU A 189 12.39 -15.68 -12.64
N ALA A 190 13.23 -14.65 -12.53
CA ALA A 190 13.88 -14.05 -13.69
C ALA A 190 14.81 -15.04 -14.41
N ALA A 191 15.59 -15.84 -13.67
CA ALA A 191 16.47 -16.86 -14.22
C ALA A 191 15.69 -18.01 -14.90
N GLU A 192 14.61 -18.49 -14.28
CA GLU A 192 13.71 -19.50 -14.85
C GLU A 192 13.06 -19.00 -16.15
N SER A 193 12.58 -17.76 -16.17
CA SER A 193 12.01 -17.14 -17.38
C SER A 193 13.04 -16.92 -18.49
N ALA A 194 14.32 -16.74 -18.15
CA ALA A 194 15.40 -16.63 -19.12
C ALA A 194 15.76 -17.99 -19.71
N ILE A 195 15.79 -19.05 -18.89
CA ILE A 195 15.99 -20.44 -19.35
C ILE A 195 14.84 -20.88 -20.26
N ALA A 196 13.59 -20.62 -19.89
CA ALA A 196 12.41 -20.96 -20.71
C ALA A 196 12.43 -20.29 -22.09
N LYS A 197 12.88 -19.02 -22.17
CA LYS A 197 13.06 -18.32 -23.45
C LYS A 197 14.16 -18.90 -24.33
N VAL A 198 15.17 -19.54 -23.73
CA VAL A 198 16.25 -20.20 -24.47
C VAL A 198 15.76 -21.55 -25.01
N GLU A 199 14.97 -22.31 -24.23
CA GLU A 199 14.37 -23.58 -24.70
C GLU A 199 13.34 -23.37 -25.81
N ASP A 200 12.48 -22.35 -25.71
CA ASP A 200 11.54 -21.99 -26.79
C ASP A 200 12.26 -21.42 -28.03
N GLY A 201 13.45 -20.83 -27.85
CA GLY A 201 14.27 -20.28 -28.93
C GLY A 201 15.15 -21.30 -29.66
N ASP A 202 15.43 -22.46 -29.06
CA ASP A 202 16.27 -23.53 -29.63
C ASP A 202 15.42 -24.63 -30.34
N GLY A 203 14.09 -24.60 -30.16
CA GLY A 203 13.15 -25.59 -30.71
C GLY A 203 12.89 -25.52 -32.22
N ASP A 204 13.33 -24.46 -32.94
CA ASP A 204 13.13 -24.32 -34.40
C ASP A 204 14.30 -24.86 -35.24
N GLY A 205 15.25 -25.55 -34.60
CA GLY A 205 16.51 -26.01 -35.22
C GLY A 205 16.57 -27.49 -35.58
N LYS A 206 15.48 -28.17 -35.95
CA LYS A 206 15.55 -29.56 -36.42
C LYS A 206 15.40 -29.63 -37.95
N PRO A 207 16.46 -29.86 -38.73
CA PRO A 207 16.29 -30.06 -40.16
C PRO A 207 15.63 -31.43 -40.38
N ALA A 208 14.49 -31.41 -41.07
CA ALA A 208 13.95 -32.57 -41.75
C ALA A 208 14.99 -33.06 -42.77
N ARG A 209 15.73 -34.12 -42.45
CA ARG A 209 16.56 -34.83 -43.42
C ARG A 209 15.75 -35.98 -43.98
N GLY A 210 15.29 -35.78 -45.21
CA GLY A 210 14.50 -36.72 -45.98
C GLY A 210 15.23 -38.02 -46.33
N ALA A 211 14.41 -38.95 -46.82
CA ALA A 211 14.76 -40.22 -47.45
C ALA A 211 15.92 -40.12 -48.46
N VAL A 212 16.72 -41.19 -48.58
CA VAL A 212 16.98 -41.98 -49.82
C VAL A 212 17.78 -43.26 -49.46
N HIS A 213 17.13 -44.41 -49.70
CA HIS A 213 17.60 -45.66 -50.34
C HIS A 213 19.06 -46.16 -50.25
N ASN A 214 19.21 -47.46 -49.90
CA ASN A 214 20.06 -48.54 -50.49
C ASN A 214 19.89 -49.78 -49.57
N GLY A 215 19.57 -51.02 -49.98
CA GLY A 215 19.82 -51.75 -51.22
C GLY A 215 20.93 -52.80 -50.98
N GLU A 216 20.58 -54.10 -51.05
CA GLU A 216 21.45 -55.30 -51.14
C GLU A 216 22.04 -55.84 -49.80
N TYR A 217 21.95 -57.12 -49.40
CA TYR A 217 21.55 -58.41 -49.98
C TYR A 217 20.71 -59.24 -48.98
#